data_AF-A0A943XX05-F1
#
_entry.id   AF-A0A943XX05-F1
#
_cell.length_a   1.000
_cell.length_b   1.000
_cell.length_c   1.000
_cell.angle_alpha   90.00
_cell.angle_beta   90.00
_cell.angle_gamma   90.00
#
_symmetry.space_group_name_H-M   'P 1'
#
loop_
_entity.id
_entity.type
_entity.pdbx_description
1 polymer ?
#
loop_
_entity_poly.entity_id
_entity_poly.type
_entity_poly.pdbx_seq_one_letter_code
_entity_poly.pdbx_strand_id
1 'polypeptide(L)'
;MAKSKEREAQLKKNIENNTALKSKYERVRNSIESHNLHFSNEFIHINAFIEIAKDTLSKIDGNVGYGYLSNFREKLATEIKTLEEYRNHVQQSASSFKRMYETLETYITSLDILITNDKNELKAK
;
A
#
# COMPACT_ATOMS: atom_id res chain seq x y z
N MET A 1 26.50 -27.14 33.28
CA MET A 1 25.64 -26.04 33.79
C MET A 1 25.81 -24.71 33.04
N ALA A 2 27.02 -24.24 32.72
CA ALA A 2 27.24 -22.95 32.03
C ALA A 2 26.50 -22.83 30.67
N LYS A 3 26.60 -23.86 29.79
CA LYS A 3 25.90 -23.90 28.50
C LYS A 3 24.36 -23.78 28.59
N SER A 4 23.76 -24.25 29.68
CA SER A 4 22.31 -24.16 29.89
C SER A 4 21.89 -22.72 30.21
N LYS A 5 22.65 -22.05 31.08
CA LYS A 5 22.41 -20.65 31.45
C LYS A 5 22.65 -19.69 30.28
N GLU A 6 23.67 -19.93 29.47
CA GLU A 6 23.95 -19.14 28.26
C GLU A 6 22.81 -19.24 27.25
N ARG A 7 22.27 -20.44 27.01
CA ARG A 7 21.14 -20.62 26.10
C ARG A 7 19.86 -20.01 26.66
N GLU A 8 19.60 -20.11 27.96
CA GLU A 8 18.47 -19.45 28.61
C GLU A 8 18.52 -17.92 28.43
N ALA A 9 19.69 -17.33 28.65
CA ALA A 9 19.93 -15.90 28.42
C ALA A 9 19.72 -15.51 26.95
N GLN A 10 20.18 -16.34 26.01
CA GLN A 10 19.99 -16.12 24.58
C GLN A 10 18.50 -16.15 24.19
N LEU A 11 17.72 -17.12 24.70
CA LEU A 11 16.29 -17.22 24.44
C LEU A 11 15.55 -15.98 24.95
N LYS A 12 15.85 -15.52 26.17
CA LYS A 12 15.26 -14.29 26.72
C LYS A 12 15.55 -13.07 25.85
N LYS A 13 16.80 -12.91 25.41
CA LYS A 13 17.22 -11.82 24.52
C LYS A 13 16.51 -11.88 23.16
N ASN A 14 16.36 -13.07 22.57
CA ASN A 14 15.64 -13.24 21.32
C ASN A 14 14.16 -12.86 21.45
N ILE A 15 13.50 -13.32 22.52
CA ILE A 15 12.10 -12.99 22.80
C ILE A 15 11.92 -11.48 22.93
N GLU A 16 12.80 -10.80 23.67
CA GLU A 16 12.75 -9.35 23.86
C GLU A 16 12.92 -8.61 22.51
N ASN A 17 13.96 -8.95 21.75
CA ASN A 17 14.23 -8.32 20.46
C ASN A 17 13.10 -8.54 19.44
N ASN A 18 12.61 -9.77 19.34
CA ASN A 18 11.54 -10.12 18.40
C ASN A 18 10.22 -9.47 18.80
N THR A 19 9.93 -9.37 20.10
CA THR A 19 8.73 -8.65 20.60
C THR A 19 8.83 -7.16 20.27
N ALA A 20 9.98 -6.54 20.51
CA ALA A 20 10.20 -5.13 20.19
C ALA A 20 10.10 -4.86 18.68
N LEU A 21 10.58 -5.76 17.83
CA LEU A 21 10.46 -5.65 16.38
C LEU A 21 9.02 -5.84 15.93
N LYS A 22 8.31 -6.84 16.47
CA LYS A 22 6.88 -7.07 16.21
C LYS A 22 6.06 -5.81 16.51
N SER A 23 6.25 -5.20 17.68
CA SER A 23 5.54 -3.96 18.04
C SER A 23 5.91 -2.76 17.16
N LYS A 24 7.07 -2.75 16.49
CA LYS A 24 7.36 -1.74 15.46
C LYS A 24 6.51 -1.98 14.20
N TYR A 25 6.42 -3.22 13.74
CA TYR A 25 5.62 -3.57 12.57
C TYR A 25 4.12 -3.38 12.79
N GLU A 26 3.60 -3.77 13.95
CA GLU A 26 2.20 -3.55 14.33
C GLU A 26 1.82 -2.07 14.32
N ARG A 27 2.68 -1.18 14.84
CA ARG A 27 2.41 0.28 14.81
C ARG A 27 2.22 0.81 13.40
N VAL A 28 3.07 0.37 12.47
CA VAL A 28 3.00 0.80 11.08
C VAL A 28 1.77 0.20 10.40
N ARG A 29 1.52 -1.09 10.61
CA ARG A 29 0.34 -1.80 10.07
C ARG A 29 -0.96 -1.14 10.54
N ASN A 30 -1.07 -0.84 11.83
CA ASN A 30 -2.23 -0.19 12.43
C ASN A 30 -2.42 1.24 11.90
N SER A 31 -1.34 1.95 11.56
CA SER A 31 -1.44 3.27 10.92
C SER A 31 -2.02 3.17 9.50
N ILE A 32 -1.61 2.17 8.72
CA ILE A 32 -2.20 1.91 7.40
C ILE A 32 -3.67 1.52 7.54
N GLU A 33 -3.98 0.67 8.52
CA GLU A 33 -5.32 0.19 8.82
C GLU A 33 -6.27 1.32 9.21
N SER A 34 -5.86 2.19 10.14
CA SER A 34 -6.69 3.30 10.65
C SER A 34 -7.08 4.33 9.59
N HIS A 35 -6.33 4.38 8.49
CA HIS A 35 -6.61 5.24 7.34
C HIS A 35 -7.27 4.49 6.16
N ASN A 36 -7.67 3.22 6.37
CA ASN A 36 -8.27 2.36 5.33
C ASN A 36 -7.40 2.18 4.07
N LEU A 37 -6.09 2.36 4.19
CA LEU A 37 -5.15 2.31 3.06
C LEU A 37 -4.75 0.88 2.66
N HIS A 38 -5.28 -0.13 3.37
CA HIS A 38 -5.08 -1.54 3.09
C HIS A 38 -6.09 -2.12 2.09
N PHE A 39 -7.16 -1.37 1.78
CA PHE A 39 -8.16 -1.78 0.79
C PHE A 39 -7.77 -1.39 -0.63
N SER A 40 -8.35 -2.09 -1.59
CA SER A 40 -8.36 -1.64 -2.98
C SER A 40 -9.34 -0.49 -3.13
N ASN A 41 -8.84 0.69 -3.47
CA ASN A 41 -9.69 1.85 -3.74
C ASN A 41 -10.09 1.89 -5.21
N GLU A 42 -11.39 1.95 -5.47
CA GLU A 42 -11.91 2.10 -6.82
C GLU A 42 -12.02 3.59 -7.20
N PHE A 43 -11.47 3.93 -8.36
CA PHE A 43 -11.39 5.29 -8.88
C PHE A 43 -12.59 5.61 -9.79
N ILE A 44 -13.79 5.16 -9.42
CA ILE A 44 -14.98 5.18 -10.30
C ILE A 44 -15.26 6.59 -10.84
N HIS A 45 -15.28 7.60 -9.97
CA HIS A 45 -15.65 8.95 -10.38
C HIS A 45 -14.63 9.61 -11.32
N ILE A 46 -13.33 9.45 -11.04
CA ILE A 46 -12.28 10.00 -11.91
C ILE A 46 -12.21 9.25 -13.24
N ASN A 47 -12.44 7.94 -13.25
CA ASN A 47 -12.55 7.16 -14.47
C ASN A 47 -13.75 7.64 -15.31
N ALA A 48 -14.92 7.78 -14.71
CA ALA A 48 -16.11 8.29 -15.40
C ALA A 48 -15.87 9.69 -16.00
N PHE A 49 -15.23 10.58 -15.24
CA PHE A 49 -14.90 11.92 -15.73
C PHE A 49 -13.94 11.88 -16.93
N ILE A 50 -12.87 11.08 -16.85
CA ILE A 50 -11.91 10.90 -17.96
C ILE A 50 -12.61 10.37 -19.21
N GLU A 51 -13.51 9.39 -19.07
CA GLU A 51 -14.24 8.82 -20.21
C GLU A 51 -15.19 9.84 -20.85
N ILE A 52 -15.92 10.64 -20.06
CA ILE A 52 -16.76 11.73 -20.58
C ILE A 52 -15.91 12.77 -21.33
N ALA A 53 -14.72 13.11 -20.79
CA ALA A 53 -13.81 14.06 -21.41
C ALA A 53 -13.27 13.53 -22.74
N LYS A 54 -12.91 12.25 -22.82
CA LYS A 54 -12.47 11.58 -24.06
C LYS A 54 -13.58 11.53 -25.11
N ASP A 55 -14.80 11.18 -24.72
CA ASP A 55 -15.97 11.21 -25.62
C ASP A 55 -16.19 12.62 -26.17
N THR A 56 -16.12 13.64 -25.31
CA THR A 56 -16.24 15.05 -25.72
C THR A 56 -15.14 15.45 -26.71
N LEU A 57 -13.88 15.07 -26.43
CA LEU A 57 -12.75 15.32 -27.32
C LEU A 57 -12.96 14.68 -28.70
N SER A 58 -13.44 13.45 -28.75
CA SER A 58 -13.70 12.73 -30.00
C SER A 58 -14.75 13.42 -30.89
N LYS A 59 -15.76 14.05 -30.27
CA LYS A 59 -16.80 14.82 -30.97
C LYS A 59 -16.28 16.13 -31.55
N ILE A 60 -15.26 16.72 -30.93
CA ILE A 60 -14.57 17.91 -31.48
C ILE A 60 -13.72 17.50 -32.69
N ASP A 61 -12.99 16.38 -32.59
CA ASP A 61 -12.12 15.89 -33.68
C ASP A 61 -12.92 15.40 -34.91
N GLY A 62 -14.14 14.89 -34.71
CA GLY A 62 -14.98 14.34 -35.79
C GLY A 62 -15.75 15.35 -36.65
N ASN A 63 -15.79 16.64 -36.27
CA ASN A 63 -16.60 17.65 -36.97
C ASN A 63 -15.74 18.68 -37.72
N VAL A 64 -15.73 18.56 -39.05
CA VAL A 64 -15.09 19.54 -39.95
C VAL A 64 -15.81 20.89 -39.84
N GLY A 65 -15.08 21.96 -39.52
CA GLY A 65 -15.60 23.35 -39.55
C GLY A 65 -15.48 24.14 -38.24
N TYR A 66 -15.14 23.49 -37.13
CA TYR A 66 -15.04 24.13 -35.82
C TYR A 66 -13.63 24.64 -35.48
N GLY A 67 -13.02 25.43 -36.35
CA GLY A 67 -11.68 25.99 -36.13
C GLY A 67 -11.54 26.77 -34.81
N TYR A 68 -12.63 27.36 -34.30
CA TYR A 68 -12.64 28.04 -33.00
C TYR A 68 -12.57 27.10 -31.78
N LEU A 69 -12.84 25.80 -31.96
CA LEU A 69 -12.73 24.80 -30.91
C LEU A 69 -11.32 24.18 -30.82
N SER A 70 -10.39 24.50 -31.73
CA SER A 70 -9.03 23.95 -31.72
C SER A 70 -8.28 24.19 -30.40
N ASN A 71 -8.36 25.42 -29.87
CA ASN A 71 -7.74 25.76 -28.59
C ASN A 71 -8.36 24.99 -27.41
N PHE A 72 -9.69 24.76 -27.44
CA PHE A 72 -10.37 23.96 -26.42
C PHE A 72 -10.02 22.47 -26.54
N ARG A 73 -9.85 21.98 -27.77
CA ARG A 73 -9.43 20.61 -28.09
C ARG A 73 -8.05 20.30 -27.52
N GLU A 74 -7.06 21.15 -27.78
CA GLU A 74 -5.70 20.99 -27.25
C GLU A 74 -5.66 21.06 -25.72
N LYS A 75 -6.39 22.01 -25.15
CA LYS A 75 -6.50 22.15 -23.69
C LYS A 75 -7.15 20.92 -23.05
N LEU A 76 -8.27 20.45 -23.59
CA LEU A 76 -8.97 19.27 -23.09
C LEU A 76 -8.12 18.01 -23.20
N ALA A 77 -7.39 17.82 -24.31
CA ALA A 77 -6.47 16.70 -24.47
C ALA A 77 -5.34 16.72 -23.43
N THR A 78 -4.80 17.91 -23.12
CA THR A 78 -3.78 18.09 -22.09
C THR A 78 -4.32 17.76 -20.70
N GLU A 79 -5.50 18.29 -20.36
CA GLU A 79 -6.14 18.05 -19.07
C GLU A 79 -6.51 16.57 -18.86
N ILE A 80 -7.00 15.87 -19.90
CA ILE A 80 -7.25 14.41 -19.85
C ILE A 80 -5.97 13.67 -19.46
N LYS A 81 -4.85 13.96 -20.14
CA LYS A 81 -3.56 13.31 -19.85
C LYS A 81 -3.13 13.55 -18.40
N THR A 82 -3.23 14.79 -17.93
CA THR A 82 -2.91 15.13 -16.54
C THR A 82 -3.77 14.36 -15.54
N LEU A 83 -5.08 14.23 -15.78
CA LEU A 83 -5.98 13.47 -14.92
C LEU A 83 -5.65 11.96 -14.91
N GLU A 84 -5.29 11.39 -16.05
CA GLU A 84 -4.83 10.01 -16.14
C GLU A 84 -3.54 9.79 -15.34
N GLU A 85 -2.57 10.70 -15.44
CA GLU A 85 -1.32 10.66 -14.68
C GLU A 85 -1.57 10.71 -13.17
N TYR A 86 -2.42 11.65 -12.72
CA TYR A 86 -2.80 11.74 -11.30
C TYR A 86 -3.53 10.47 -10.82
N ARG A 87 -4.52 9.98 -11.57
CA ARG A 87 -5.21 8.74 -11.23
C ARG A 87 -4.23 7.57 -11.08
N ASN A 88 -3.34 7.40 -12.06
CA ASN A 88 -2.37 6.33 -12.07
C ASN A 88 -1.42 6.43 -10.86
N HIS A 89 -0.96 7.65 -10.54
CA HIS A 89 -0.10 7.89 -9.38
C HIS A 89 -0.79 7.51 -8.05
N VAL A 90 -2.06 7.91 -7.87
CA VAL A 90 -2.82 7.56 -6.67
C VAL A 90 -3.08 6.06 -6.59
N GLN A 91 -3.40 5.40 -7.72
CA GLN A 91 -3.60 3.95 -7.78
C GLN A 91 -2.33 3.16 -7.44
N GLN A 92 -1.17 3.60 -7.94
CA GLN A 92 0.12 3.00 -7.60
C GLN A 92 0.46 3.18 -6.12
N SER A 93 0.18 4.37 -5.58
CA SER A 93 0.39 4.67 -4.15
C SER A 93 -0.50 3.79 -3.26
N ALA A 94 -1.79 3.66 -3.58
CA ALA A 94 -2.72 2.78 -2.87
C ALA A 94 -2.26 1.31 -2.93
N SER A 95 -1.82 0.85 -4.10
CA SER A 95 -1.27 -0.50 -4.27
C SER A 95 -0.01 -0.74 -3.42
N SER A 96 0.82 0.30 -3.25
CA SER A 96 2.02 0.22 -2.42
C SER A 96 1.68 0.11 -0.94
N PHE A 97 0.70 0.87 -0.44
CA PHE A 97 0.20 0.73 0.93
C PHE A 97 -0.37 -0.65 1.20
N LYS A 98 -1.20 -1.18 0.28
CA LYS A 98 -1.74 -2.53 0.40
C LYS A 98 -0.65 -3.60 0.47
N ARG A 99 0.32 -3.59 -0.44
CA ARG A 99 1.45 -4.54 -0.42
C ARG A 99 2.26 -4.44 0.86
N MET A 100 2.50 -3.22 1.34
CA MET A 100 3.22 -2.98 2.58
C MET A 100 2.45 -3.55 3.78
N TYR A 101 1.13 -3.36 3.83
CA TYR A 101 0.26 -3.96 4.84
C TYR A 101 0.37 -5.49 4.86
N GLU A 102 0.19 -6.14 3.71
CA GLU A 102 0.28 -7.61 3.56
C GLU A 102 1.66 -8.15 3.96
N THR A 103 2.72 -7.42 3.62
CA THR A 103 4.10 -7.77 4.00
C THR A 103 4.29 -7.67 5.52
N LEU A 104 3.77 -6.61 6.15
CA LEU A 104 3.84 -6.44 7.61
C LEU A 104 3.09 -7.56 8.34
N GLU A 105 1.91 -7.97 7.86
CA GLU A 105 1.16 -9.11 8.42
C GLU A 105 1.98 -10.42 8.39
N THR A 106 2.67 -10.66 7.27
CA THR A 106 3.54 -11.82 7.10
C THR A 106 4.71 -11.80 8.10
N TYR A 107 5.34 -10.64 8.28
CA TYR A 107 6.45 -10.48 9.21
C TYR A 107 6.01 -10.58 10.68
N ILE A 108 4.86 -10.00 11.03
CA ILE A 108 4.28 -10.11 12.37
C ILE A 108 4.01 -11.58 12.71
N THR A 109 3.36 -12.31 11.79
CA THR A 109 3.08 -13.75 11.96
C THR A 109 4.36 -14.56 12.14
N SER A 110 5.39 -14.28 11.35
CA SER A 110 6.68 -14.95 11.45
C SER A 110 7.36 -14.70 12.80
N LEU A 111 7.32 -13.45 13.30
CA LEU A 111 7.85 -13.09 14.61
C LEU A 111 7.08 -13.77 15.74
N ASP A 112 5.75 -13.88 15.64
CA ASP A 112 4.94 -14.60 16.63
C ASP A 112 5.32 -16.07 16.76
N ILE A 113 5.60 -16.73 15.63
CA ILE A 113 6.08 -18.11 15.62
C ILE A 113 7.44 -18.21 16.32
N LEU A 114 8.40 -17.32 15.99
CA LEU A 114 9.73 -17.32 16.60
C LEU A 114 9.66 -17.07 18.12
N ILE A 115 8.88 -16.08 18.55
CA ILE A 115 8.66 -15.77 19.97
C ILE A 115 8.04 -16.97 20.70
N THR A 116 7.05 -17.61 20.08
CA THR A 116 6.37 -18.77 20.67
C THR A 116 7.32 -19.96 20.81
N ASN A 117 8.13 -20.24 19.78
CA ASN A 117 9.12 -21.31 19.81
C ASN A 117 10.17 -21.06 20.91
N ASP A 118 10.72 -19.85 20.99
CA ASP A 118 11.71 -19.51 22.02
C ASP A 118 11.11 -19.58 23.43
N LYS A 119 9.84 -19.16 23.61
CA LYS A 119 9.10 -19.29 24.89
C LYS A 119 8.88 -20.75 25.28
N ASN A 120 8.56 -21.60 24.31
CA ASN A 120 8.34 -23.03 24.56
C ASN A 120 9.64 -23.74 24.91
N GLU A 121 10.74 -23.44 24.20
CA GLU A 121 12.05 -23.97 24.56
C GLU A 121 12.47 -23.51 25.97
N LEU A 122 12.20 -22.26 26.32
CA LEU A 122 12.53 -21.72 27.64
C LEU A 122 11.76 -22.42 28.78
N LYS A 123 10.49 -22.80 28.54
CA LYS A 123 9.66 -23.53 29.51
C LYS A 123 10.03 -25.01 29.66
N ALA A 124 10.63 -25.59 28.62
CA ALA A 124 11.03 -27.00 28.60
C ALA A 124 12.39 -27.25 29.29
N LYS A 125 13.03 -26.20 29.81
CA LYS A 125 14.30 -26.25 30.55
C LYS A 125 14.09 -26.02 32.03
#